data_AF-M1ZUZ1-F1
#
_entry.id   AF-M1ZUZ1-F1
#
_cell.length_a   1.000
_cell.length_b   1.000
_cell.length_c   1.000
_cell.angle_alpha   90.00
_cell.angle_beta   90.00
_cell.angle_gamma   90.00
#
_symmetry.space_group_name_H-M   'P 1'
#
loop_
_entity.id
_entity.type
_entity.pdbx_description
1 polymer ?
#
loop_
_entity_poly.entity_id
_entity_poly.type
_entity_poly.pdbx_seq_one_letter_code
_entity_poly.pdbx_strand_id
1 'polypeptide(L)'
;MKEIGYIKSVKDGYASVIFKRKSGCGDNCAGCKSNCGSKSITTDVKDTLGVSIGDMVEIDMATKSFFAMTFWTYTFPLIMLVIGLVSSLLIFKNLG
;
A
#
# COMPACT_ATOMS: atom_id res chain seq x y z
N MET A 1 -8.00 -2.95 -8.21
CA MET A 1 -7.60 -1.54 -8.40
C MET A 1 -6.76 -1.56 -9.66
N LYS A 2 -7.17 -0.80 -10.67
CA LYS A 2 -6.52 -0.81 -11.98
C LYS A 2 -5.43 0.25 -12.01
N GLU A 3 -4.20 -0.17 -12.25
CA GLU A 3 -3.06 0.73 -12.44
C GLU A 3 -2.43 0.51 -13.80
N ILE A 4 -2.10 1.62 -14.45
CA ILE A 4 -1.44 1.62 -15.75
C ILE A 4 0.06 1.81 -15.51
N GLY A 5 0.87 0.95 -16.12
CA GLY A 5 2.33 1.00 -16.05
C GLY A 5 2.98 0.67 -17.40
N TYR A 6 4.31 0.82 -17.44
CA TYR A 6 5.12 0.49 -18.62
C TYR A 6 6.16 -0.57 -18.29
N ILE A 7 6.42 -1.47 -19.23
CA ILE A 7 7.41 -2.53 -19.03
C ILE A 7 8.81 -2.00 -19.24
N LYS A 8 9.63 -2.12 -18.18
CA LYS A 8 11.03 -1.73 -18.17
C LYS A 8 11.95 -2.84 -18.69
N SER A 9 11.65 -4.07 -18.32
CA SER A 9 12.45 -5.25 -18.65
C SER A 9 11.65 -6.52 -18.44
N VAL A 10 11.94 -7.54 -19.23
CA VAL A 10 11.39 -8.89 -19.05
C VAL A 10 12.57 -9.85 -18.83
N LYS A 11 12.55 -10.59 -17.72
CA LYS A 11 13.56 -11.61 -17.39
C LYS A 11 12.88 -12.83 -16.78
N ASP A 12 13.29 -14.01 -17.22
CA ASP A 12 12.87 -15.30 -16.63
C ASP A 12 11.34 -15.48 -16.48
N GLY A 13 10.55 -14.96 -17.42
CA GLY A 13 9.08 -15.02 -17.38
C GLY A 13 8.43 -14.05 -16.40
N TYR A 14 9.18 -13.05 -15.91
CA TYR A 14 8.67 -11.94 -15.12
C TYR A 14 8.91 -10.62 -15.85
N ALA A 15 7.85 -9.81 -15.95
CA ALA A 15 7.87 -8.47 -16.48
C ALA A 15 7.98 -7.45 -15.33
N SER A 16 9.02 -6.63 -15.39
CA SER A 16 9.27 -5.56 -14.42
C SER A 16 8.53 -4.31 -14.89
N VAL A 17 7.47 -3.93 -14.19
CA VAL A 17 6.59 -2.83 -14.56
C VAL A 17 6.91 -1.60 -13.74
N ILE A 18 7.14 -0.47 -14.41
CA ILE A 18 7.29 0.83 -13.77
C ILE A 18 5.93 1.49 -13.65
N PHE A 19 5.61 1.88 -12.42
CA PHE A 19 4.48 2.73 -12.09
C PHE A 19 4.96 4.12 -11.69
N LYS A 20 4.23 5.14 -12.13
CA LYS A 20 4.35 6.47 -11.56
C LYS A 20 3.70 6.44 -10.18
N ARG A 21 4.49 6.64 -9.13
CA ARG A 21 4.03 6.59 -7.75
C ARG A 21 2.87 7.57 -7.56
N LYS A 22 1.65 7.07 -7.29
CA LYS A 22 0.59 7.86 -6.66
C LYS A 22 0.95 7.98 -5.18
N SER A 23 1.42 9.15 -4.79
CA SER A 23 1.83 9.43 -3.43
C SER A 23 0.60 9.38 -2.49
N GLY A 24 0.62 8.48 -1.50
CA GLY A 24 -0.36 8.47 -0.40
C GLY A 24 -0.01 9.47 0.71
N CYS A 25 1.29 9.72 0.89
CA CYS A 25 1.79 10.90 1.58
C CYS A 25 1.96 11.98 0.51
N GLY A 26 1.03 12.94 0.46
CA GLY A 26 1.00 13.95 -0.58
C GLY A 26 2.37 14.52 -0.93
N ASP A 27 2.58 14.80 -2.22
CA ASP A 27 3.81 15.33 -2.81
C ASP A 27 4.23 16.72 -2.29
N ASN A 28 3.70 17.16 -1.14
CA ASN A 28 4.19 18.30 -0.38
C ASN A 28 5.50 17.93 0.31
N CYS A 29 6.58 17.85 -0.48
CA CYS A 29 7.97 17.77 0.00
C CYS A 29 8.44 19.01 0.78
N ALA A 30 7.53 19.87 1.25
CA ALA A 30 7.84 21.02 2.08
C ALA A 30 8.24 20.63 3.52
N GLY A 31 7.80 19.48 4.02
CA GLY A 31 7.99 19.09 5.43
C GLY A 31 8.96 17.94 5.71
N CYS A 32 9.38 17.19 4.70
CA CYS A 32 10.21 15.98 4.88
C CYS A 32 11.61 16.20 4.31
N LYS A 33 12.65 16.17 5.17
CA LYS A 33 14.07 16.30 4.79
C LYS A 33 14.62 15.12 3.94
N SER A 34 13.74 14.30 3.37
CA SER A 34 14.09 13.13 2.58
C SER A 34 13.99 13.46 1.09
N ASN A 35 15.14 13.35 0.42
CA ASN A 35 15.40 13.55 -1.01
C ASN A 35 14.16 13.28 -1.90
N CYS A 36 13.55 14.37 -2.39
CA CYS A 36 12.35 14.35 -3.23
C CYS A 36 12.70 13.98 -4.68
N GLY A 37 13.25 12.79 -4.86
CA GLY A 37 13.25 12.11 -6.15
C GLY A 37 11.95 11.34 -6.24
N SER A 38 11.13 11.61 -7.26
CA SER A 38 9.95 10.80 -7.58
C SER A 38 10.39 9.36 -7.84
N LYS A 39 10.49 8.55 -6.79
CA LYS A 39 10.90 7.15 -6.90
C LYS A 39 9.79 6.43 -7.65
N SER A 40 10.05 6.15 -8.92
CA SER A 40 9.26 5.22 -9.72
C SER A 40 9.20 3.89 -8.98
N ILE A 41 8.00 3.38 -8.72
CA ILE A 41 7.85 2.06 -8.11
C ILE A 41 8.00 1.05 -9.24
N THR A 42 8.92 0.12 -9.10
CA THR A 42 9.05 -1.02 -10.01
C THR A 42 8.50 -2.25 -9.30
N THR A 43 7.64 -3.00 -9.97
CA THR A 43 7.11 -4.25 -9.42
C THR A 43 7.21 -5.34 -10.47
N ASP A 44 7.72 -6.49 -10.05
CA ASP A 44 7.82 -7.66 -10.91
C ASP A 44 6.49 -8.40 -10.91
N VAL A 45 5.93 -8.57 -12.10
CA VAL A 45 4.68 -9.29 -12.33
C VAL A 45 4.97 -10.45 -13.26
N LYS A 46 4.37 -11.61 -13.00
CA LYS A 46 4.53 -12.77 -13.86
C LYS A 46 4.02 -12.44 -15.27
N ASP A 47 4.87 -12.63 -16.27
CA ASP A 47 4.49 -12.44 -17.66
C ASP A 47 3.64 -13.64 -18.10
N THR A 48 2.37 -13.38 -18.37
CA THR A 48 1.39 -14.37 -18.85
C THR A 48 0.92 -14.09 -20.27
N LEU A 49 1.35 -12.96 -20.85
CA LEU A 49 0.86 -12.45 -22.13
C LEU A 49 1.97 -12.32 -23.19
N GLY A 50 3.24 -12.55 -22.82
CA GLY A 50 4.39 -12.45 -23.72
C GLY A 50 4.70 -11.01 -24.09
N VAL A 51 4.67 -10.13 -23.11
CA VAL A 51 4.76 -8.68 -23.31
C VAL A 51 6.20 -8.23 -23.58
N SER A 52 6.37 -7.16 -24.36
CA SER A 52 7.68 -6.62 -24.73
C SER A 52 8.05 -5.34 -23.97
N ILE A 53 9.34 -4.98 -23.99
CA ILE A 53 9.84 -3.75 -23.37
C ILE A 53 9.21 -2.55 -24.07
N GLY A 54 8.64 -1.62 -23.28
CA GLY A 54 7.95 -0.43 -23.79
C GLY A 54 6.43 -0.58 -23.92
N ASP A 55 5.89 -1.79 -23.78
CA ASP A 55 4.44 -2.00 -23.81
C ASP A 55 3.76 -1.35 -22.59
N MET A 56 2.58 -0.78 -22.84
CA MET A 56 1.69 -0.22 -21.84
C MET A 56 0.77 -1.33 -21.33
N VAL A 57 0.79 -1.57 -20.02
CA VAL A 57 0.02 -2.64 -19.38
C VAL A 57 -0.89 -2.08 -18.29
N GLU A 58 -2.09 -2.63 -18.19
CA GLU A 58 -3.02 -2.39 -17.08
C GLU A 58 -2.97 -3.58 -16.12
N ILE A 59 -2.64 -3.32 -14.87
CA ILE A 59 -2.57 -4.32 -13.81
C ILE A 59 -3.75 -4.11 -12.88
N ASP A 60 -4.57 -5.16 -12.73
CA ASP A 60 -5.63 -5.16 -11.74
C ASP A 60 -5.15 -5.86 -10.47
N MET A 61 -4.94 -5.08 -9.41
CA MET A 61 -4.64 -5.62 -8.10
C MET A 61 -5.92 -6.12 -7.46
N ALA A 62 -5.94 -7.39 -7.07
CA ALA A 62 -7.04 -8.00 -6.33
C ALA A 62 -7.27 -7.26 -5.00
N THR A 63 -8.31 -6.42 -4.95
CA THR A 63 -8.57 -5.52 -3.82
C THR A 63 -9.06 -6.23 -2.57
N LYS A 64 -9.61 -7.44 -2.71
CA LYS A 64 -10.21 -8.20 -1.59
C LYS A 64 -9.23 -8.42 -0.43
N SER A 65 -7.99 -8.82 -0.73
CA SER A 65 -6.99 -9.09 0.31
C SER A 65 -6.51 -7.80 0.99
N PHE A 66 -6.34 -6.74 0.20
CA PHE A 66 -5.91 -5.44 0.70
C PHE A 66 -6.93 -4.83 1.68
N PHE A 67 -8.22 -4.86 1.33
CA PHE A 67 -9.27 -4.34 2.21
C PHE A 67 -9.35 -5.07 3.55
N ALA A 68 -9.18 -6.40 3.57
CA ALA A 68 -9.20 -7.17 4.81
C ALA A 68 -8.02 -6.78 5.72
N MET A 69 -6.82 -6.62 5.17
CA MET A 69 -5.64 -6.22 5.93
C MET A 69 -5.80 -4.81 6.50
N THR A 70 -6.21 -3.85 5.68
CA THR A 70 -6.46 -2.47 6.12
C THR A 70 -7.54 -2.42 7.21
N PHE A 71 -8.63 -3.19 7.06
CA PHE A 71 -9.69 -3.26 8.06
C PHE A 71 -9.15 -3.69 9.43
N TRP A 72 -8.31 -4.72 9.48
CA TRP A 72 -7.67 -5.15 10.73
C TRP A 72 -6.75 -4.08 11.32
N THR A 73 -5.95 -3.41 10.48
CA THR A 73 -5.04 -2.35 10.93
C THR A 73 -5.76 -1.19 11.61
N TYR A 74 -6.98 -0.85 11.22
CA TYR A 74 -7.78 0.21 11.88
C TYR A 74 -8.66 -0.31 13.02
N THR A 75 -9.24 -1.50 12.84
CA THR A 75 -10.19 -2.06 13.81
C THR A 75 -9.48 -2.49 15.08
N PHE A 76 -8.32 -3.12 14.98
CA PHE A 76 -7.58 -3.63 16.14
C PHE A 76 -7.15 -2.52 17.12
N PRO A 77 -6.51 -1.42 16.69
CA PRO A 77 -6.14 -0.32 17.59
C PRO A 77 -7.37 0.35 18.24
N LEU A 78 -8.46 0.51 17.47
CA LEU A 78 -9.68 1.14 17.98
C LEU A 78 -10.33 0.28 19.07
N ILE A 79 -10.38 -1.03 18.88
CA ILE A 79 -10.87 -1.96 19.90
C ILE A 79 -10.00 -1.91 21.15
N MET A 80 -8.66 -1.96 21.01
CA MET A 80 -7.77 -1.86 22.17
C MET A 80 -7.94 -0.55 22.94
N LEU A 81 -8.14 0.57 22.24
CA LEU A 81 -8.40 1.86 22.86
C LEU A 81 -9.70 1.85 23.68
N VAL A 82 -10.78 1.32 23.12
CA VAL A 82 -12.07 1.21 23.83
C VAL A 82 -11.94 0.31 25.05
N ILE A 83 -11.27 -0.84 24.92
CA ILE A 83 -11.03 -1.75 26.05
C ILE A 83 -10.20 -1.07 27.14
N GLY A 84 -9.15 -0.32 26.79
CA GLY A 84 -8.34 0.43 27.74
C GLY A 84 -9.15 1.48 28.51
N LEU A 85 -10.01 2.23 27.81
CA LEU A 85 -10.89 3.21 28.44
C LEU A 85 -11.90 2.56 29.38
N VAL A 86 -12.60 1.51 28.95
CA VAL A 86 -13.60 0.84 29.78
C VAL A 86 -12.96 0.17 31.00
N SER A 87 -11.85 -0.54 30.80
CA SER A 87 -11.14 -1.21 31.91
C SER A 87 -10.61 -0.22 32.93
N SER A 88 -10.03 0.90 32.50
CA SER A 88 -9.59 1.95 33.43
C SER A 88 -10.76 2.51 34.25
N LEU A 89 -11.89 2.86 33.62
CA LEU A 89 -13.06 3.36 34.33
C LEU A 89 -13.61 2.36 35.36
N LEU A 90 -13.63 1.07 35.05
CA LEU A 90 -14.09 0.03 35.97
C LEU A 90 -13.14 -0.17 37.16
N ILE A 91 -11.83 -0.13 36.92
CA ILE A 91 -10.81 -0.26 37.96
C ILE A 91 -10.88 0.94 38.90
N PHE A 92 -10.89 2.16 38.37
CA PHE A 92 -10.96 3.38 39.18
C PHE A 92 -12.29 3.51 39.94
N LYS A 93 -13.40 3.01 39.39
CA LYS A 93 -14.69 2.99 40.10
C LYS A 93 -14.72 2.02 41.29
N ASN A 94 -13.94 0.93 41.26
CA ASN A 94 -13.87 -0.04 42.36
C ASN A 94 -12.82 0.34 43.43
N LEU A 95 -11.93 1.29 43.12
CA LEU A 95 -10.86 1.73 44.04
C LEU A 95 -11.25 2.94 44.89
N GLY A 96 -12.39 3.59 44.60
CA GLY A 96 -12.93 4.76 45.30
C GLY A 96 -14.22 4.47 46.05
#